data_AF-A0A2I1GIE5-F1
#
_entry.id   AF-A0A2I1GIE5-F1
#
_cell.length_a   1.000
_cell.length_b   1.000
_cell.length_c   1.000
_cell.angle_alpha   90.00
_cell.angle_beta   90.00
_cell.angle_gamma   90.00
#
_symmetry.space_group_name_H-M   'P 1'
#
loop_
_entity.id
_entity.type
_entity.pdbx_description
1 polymer ?
#
loop_
_entity_poly.entity_id
_entity_poly.type
_entity_poly.pdbx_seq_one_letter_code
_entity_poly.pdbx_strand_id
1 'polypeptide(L)'
;MLPNLFDFQDFLEEYDKQLQEVYSKFENVGTMYKPSKKALNRLISAAKKLETSHRNFNGEENRLGQKPKDHLFLEDEMNAMNRDCTEFKVEFKKSDDVYVNKIRIWSTHFINALAFYFSDGSVEMFGTPGLSEAFDFEWHKDEKIKRFVFRFASVVYGLEIITTEGRSTGWHGGQGGRAFYTEYEWGIGGFEGLFGSFSKYICSLEVL
;
A
#
# COMPACT_ATOMS: atom_id res chain seq x y z
N MET A 1 -7.61 -9.66 -7.65
CA MET A 1 -8.02 -9.15 -8.99
C MET A 1 -8.83 -7.90 -8.71
N LEU A 2 -8.27 -6.73 -9.02
CA LEU A 2 -9.06 -5.49 -9.02
C LEU A 2 -10.10 -5.60 -10.15
N PRO A 3 -11.33 -5.10 -9.96
CA PRO A 3 -12.33 -5.09 -11.02
C PRO A 3 -11.73 -4.26 -12.17
N ASN A 4 -11.67 -4.85 -13.36
CA ASN A 4 -11.09 -4.19 -14.51
C ASN A 4 -11.92 -2.93 -14.83
N LEU A 5 -11.28 -1.81 -15.15
CA LEU A 5 -11.97 -0.53 -15.44
C LEU A 5 -12.91 -0.67 -16.64
N PHE A 6 -12.60 -1.58 -17.58
CA PHE A 6 -13.55 -2.01 -18.58
C PHE A 6 -14.74 -2.74 -17.94
N ASP A 7 -14.54 -3.63 -16.96
CA ASP A 7 -15.66 -4.25 -16.23
C ASP A 7 -16.50 -3.22 -15.46
N PHE A 8 -15.93 -2.10 -15.00
CA PHE A 8 -16.68 -1.04 -14.32
C PHE A 8 -17.43 -0.15 -15.31
N GLN A 9 -16.83 0.20 -16.44
CA GLN A 9 -17.51 0.91 -17.52
C GLN A 9 -18.62 0.03 -18.11
N ASP A 10 -18.33 -1.24 -18.39
CA ASP A 10 -19.30 -2.24 -18.83
C ASP A 10 -20.41 -2.43 -17.77
N PHE A 11 -20.07 -2.41 -16.48
CA PHE A 11 -21.05 -2.42 -15.40
C PHE A 11 -21.92 -1.16 -15.41
N LEU A 12 -21.36 0.04 -15.61
CA LEU A 12 -22.12 1.28 -15.68
C LEU A 12 -23.02 1.33 -16.92
N GLU A 13 -22.52 0.87 -18.07
CA GLU A 13 -23.28 0.77 -19.32
C GLU A 13 -24.41 -0.26 -19.20
N GLU A 14 -24.13 -1.43 -18.61
CA GLU A 14 -25.14 -2.45 -18.34
C GLU A 14 -26.16 -1.98 -17.29
N TYR A 15 -25.72 -1.26 -16.26
CA TYR A 15 -26.60 -0.67 -15.25
C TYR A 15 -27.53 0.41 -15.84
N ASP A 16 -27.00 1.28 -16.71
CA ASP A 16 -27.80 2.29 -17.41
C ASP A 16 -28.80 1.62 -18.36
N LYS A 17 -28.38 0.57 -19.07
CA LYS A 17 -29.26 -0.23 -19.92
C LYS A 17 -30.38 -0.91 -19.14
N GLN A 18 -30.09 -1.48 -17.97
CA GLN A 18 -31.10 -2.05 -17.07
C GLN A 18 -32.06 -0.98 -16.54
N LEU A 19 -31.56 0.22 -16.22
CA LEU A 19 -32.40 1.37 -15.85
C LEU A 19 -33.33 1.78 -16.98
N GLN A 20 -32.84 1.89 -18.21
CA GLN A 20 -33.65 2.18 -19.39
C GLN A 20 -34.68 1.08 -19.67
N GLU A 21 -34.33 -0.19 -19.44
CA GLU A 21 -35.27 -1.30 -19.57
C GLU A 21 -36.38 -1.25 -18.50
N VAL A 22 -36.06 -0.81 -17.29
CA VAL A 22 -37.04 -0.56 -16.24
C VAL A 22 -37.92 0.64 -16.60
N TYR A 23 -37.36 1.74 -17.09
CA TYR A 23 -38.12 2.92 -17.51
C TYR A 23 -39.03 2.64 -18.70
N SER A 24 -38.59 1.90 -19.72
CA SER A 24 -39.43 1.50 -20.85
C SER A 24 -40.58 0.56 -20.42
N LYS A 25 -40.41 -0.22 -19.35
CA LYS A 25 -41.51 -0.97 -18.71
C LYS A 25 -42.50 -0.05 -18.01
N PHE A 26 -42.09 1.12 -17.54
CA PHE A 26 -43.01 2.15 -17.03
C PHE A 26 -43.71 2.92 -18.16
N GLU A 27 -43.04 3.20 -19.28
CA GLU A 27 -43.65 3.89 -20.43
C GLU A 27 -44.71 3.03 -21.14
N ASN A 28 -44.49 1.72 -21.25
CA ASN A 28 -45.45 0.80 -21.87
C ASN A 28 -46.63 0.44 -20.96
N VAL A 29 -46.55 0.74 -19.67
CA VAL A 29 -47.64 0.55 -18.72
C VAL A 29 -48.38 1.89 -18.62
N GLY A 30 -49.28 2.12 -19.58
CA GLY A 30 -50.23 3.25 -19.59
C GLY A 30 -51.23 3.27 -18.42
N THR A 31 -50.94 2.54 -17.34
CA THR A 31 -51.64 2.65 -16.07
C THR A 31 -50.66 3.22 -15.05
N MET A 32 -50.95 4.42 -14.58
CA MET A 32 -50.22 5.12 -13.53
C MET A 32 -50.03 4.17 -12.34
N TYR A 33 -48.87 3.50 -12.27
CA TYR A 33 -48.55 2.56 -11.21
C TYR A 33 -48.55 3.37 -9.92
N LYS A 34 -49.59 3.18 -9.09
CA LYS A 34 -49.70 3.84 -7.79
C LYS A 34 -48.96 2.95 -6.80
N PRO A 35 -47.68 3.24 -6.47
CA PRO A 35 -46.93 2.39 -5.56
C PRO A 35 -47.68 2.27 -4.24
N SER A 36 -47.71 1.05 -3.69
CA SER A 36 -48.29 0.85 -2.36
C SER A 36 -47.63 1.80 -1.34
N LYS A 37 -48.36 2.22 -0.31
CA LYS A 37 -47.82 3.11 0.75
C LYS A 37 -46.50 2.58 1.34
N LYS A 38 -46.33 1.26 1.40
CA LYS A 38 -45.10 0.59 1.84
C LYS A 38 -43.94 0.75 0.84
N ALA A 39 -44.21 0.61 -0.46
CA ALA A 39 -43.21 0.84 -1.51
C ALA A 39 -42.78 2.31 -1.58
N LEU A 40 -43.74 3.23 -1.48
CA LEU A 40 -43.46 4.67 -1.43
C LEU A 40 -42.59 5.04 -0.22
N ASN A 41 -42.88 4.52 0.97
CA ASN A 41 -42.06 4.75 2.15
C ASN A 41 -40.63 4.20 2.04
N ARG A 42 -40.46 3.06 1.35
CA ARG A 42 -39.13 2.51 1.05
C ARG A 42 -38.35 3.40 0.09
N LEU A 43 -39.00 3.88 -0.97
CA LEU A 43 -38.39 4.80 -1.94
C LEU A 43 -37.99 6.13 -1.29
N ILE A 44 -38.87 6.72 -0.48
CA ILE A 44 -38.56 7.95 0.29
C ILE A 44 -37.37 7.71 1.23
N SER A 45 -37.30 6.55 1.89
CA SER A 45 -36.17 6.22 2.78
C SER A 45 -34.86 6.02 2.01
N ALA A 46 -34.92 5.39 0.84
CA ALA A 46 -33.76 5.20 -0.03
C ALA A 46 -33.26 6.56 -0.56
N ALA A 47 -34.16 7.43 -1.02
CA ALA A 47 -33.84 8.78 -1.47
C ALA A 47 -33.20 9.61 -0.34
N LYS A 48 -33.72 9.56 0.89
CA LYS A 48 -33.12 10.23 2.05
C LYS A 48 -31.73 9.69 2.42
N LYS A 49 -31.52 8.38 2.29
CA LYS A 49 -30.18 7.78 2.50
C LYS A 49 -29.21 8.24 1.43
N LEU A 50 -29.65 8.27 0.17
CA LEU A 50 -28.83 8.74 -0.94
C LEU A 50 -28.48 10.22 -0.80
N GLU A 51 -29.45 11.06 -0.43
CA GLU A 51 -29.25 12.50 -0.18
C GLU A 51 -28.29 12.73 0.99
N THR A 52 -28.41 11.96 2.08
CA THR A 52 -27.46 11.99 3.19
C THR A 52 -26.06 11.57 2.75
N SER A 53 -25.95 10.50 1.95
CA SER A 53 -24.66 10.03 1.43
C SER A 53 -24.03 11.06 0.51
N HIS A 54 -24.82 11.72 -0.35
CA HIS A 54 -24.35 12.79 -1.24
C HIS A 54 -23.92 14.04 -0.47
N ARG A 55 -24.66 14.42 0.59
CA ARG A 55 -24.23 15.52 1.48
C ARG A 55 -22.94 15.19 2.23
N ASN A 56 -22.78 13.96 2.71
CA ASN A 56 -21.54 13.52 3.34
C ASN A 56 -20.39 13.52 2.33
N PHE A 57 -20.64 13.09 1.09
CA PHE A 57 -19.67 13.15 0.01
C PHE A 57 -19.25 14.59 -0.31
N ASN A 58 -20.20 15.51 -0.51
CA ASN A 58 -19.89 16.93 -0.76
C ASN A 58 -19.23 17.60 0.46
N GLY A 59 -19.53 17.14 1.68
CA GLY A 59 -18.86 17.59 2.91
C GLY A 59 -17.39 17.16 2.96
N GLU A 60 -17.10 15.93 2.56
CA GLU A 60 -15.74 15.41 2.40
C GLU A 60 -15.00 16.07 1.21
N GLU A 61 -15.68 16.33 0.10
CA GLU A 61 -15.14 17.07 -1.05
C GLU A 61 -14.76 18.52 -0.68
N ASN A 62 -15.61 19.23 0.07
CA ASN A 62 -15.28 20.56 0.58
C ASN A 62 -14.11 20.56 1.58
N ARG A 63 -13.92 19.47 2.33
CA ARG A 63 -12.74 19.27 3.20
C ARG A 63 -11.47 19.00 2.39
N LEU A 64 -11.58 18.37 1.24
CA LEU A 64 -10.49 18.16 0.30
C LEU A 64 -10.10 19.48 -0.40
N GLY A 65 -11.07 20.34 -0.72
CA GLY A 65 -10.84 21.67 -1.31
C GLY A 65 -10.14 22.70 -0.40
N GLN A 66 -10.07 22.45 0.92
CA GLN A 66 -9.36 23.31 1.88
C GLN A 66 -7.96 22.82 2.25
N LYS A 67 -7.53 21.64 1.77
CA LYS A 67 -6.14 21.20 1.93
C LYS A 67 -5.28 21.81 0.80
N PRO A 68 -4.00 22.12 1.06
CA PRO A 68 -3.10 22.65 0.03
C PRO A 68 -3.14 21.77 -1.22
N LYS A 69 -3.12 22.40 -2.40
CA LYS A 69 -3.29 21.82 -3.75
C LYS A 69 -2.26 20.75 -4.17
N ASP A 70 -1.50 20.18 -3.24
CA ASP A 70 -0.44 19.22 -3.54
C ASP A 70 -0.90 17.76 -3.48
N HIS A 71 -2.17 17.49 -3.17
CA HIS A 71 -2.65 16.11 -2.93
C HIS A 71 -3.99 15.77 -3.59
N LEU A 72 -4.11 16.01 -4.90
CA LEU A 72 -5.12 15.33 -5.71
C LEU A 72 -4.46 14.58 -6.86
N PHE A 73 -3.98 13.37 -6.57
CA PHE A 73 -3.66 12.38 -7.59
C PHE A 73 -4.66 11.23 -7.46
N LEU A 74 -5.71 11.28 -8.28
CA LEU A 74 -6.50 10.12 -8.66
C LEU A 74 -5.87 9.58 -9.96
N GLU A 75 -4.82 8.79 -9.85
CA GLU A 75 -4.22 8.08 -10.98
C GLU A 75 -3.85 6.65 -10.57
N ASP A 76 -4.37 5.68 -11.33
CA ASP A 76 -4.01 4.26 -11.45
C ASP A 76 -2.94 3.75 -10.46
N GLU A 77 -3.42 3.20 -9.33
CA GLU A 77 -2.61 2.83 -8.16
C GLU A 77 -1.43 1.88 -8.46
N MET A 78 -1.42 1.15 -9.57
CA MET A 78 -0.33 0.23 -9.91
C MET A 78 0.68 0.79 -10.93
N ASN A 79 0.26 1.67 -11.84
CA ASN A 79 1.15 2.27 -12.85
C ASN A 79 1.76 3.61 -12.40
N ALA A 80 1.15 4.28 -11.42
CA ALA A 80 1.70 5.48 -10.79
C ALA A 80 2.74 5.18 -9.68
N MET A 81 2.82 3.94 -9.17
CA MET A 81 3.67 3.58 -8.03
C MET A 81 5.18 3.76 -8.26
N ASN A 82 5.65 3.75 -9.52
CA ASN A 82 7.07 3.65 -9.85
C ASN A 82 7.63 4.72 -10.79
N ARG A 83 6.88 5.77 -11.15
CA ARG A 83 7.42 6.77 -12.08
C ARG A 83 8.62 7.56 -11.52
N ASP A 84 8.73 7.66 -10.19
CA ASP A 84 9.80 8.42 -9.51
C ASP A 84 10.40 7.66 -8.29
N CYS A 85 10.69 6.37 -8.41
CA CYS A 85 11.43 5.69 -7.33
C CYS A 85 12.85 6.26 -7.23
N THR A 86 13.19 6.79 -6.06
CA THR A 86 14.51 7.32 -5.74
C THR A 86 15.39 6.19 -5.26
N GLU A 87 16.56 6.04 -5.87
CA GLU A 87 17.55 5.05 -5.44
C GLU A 87 18.09 5.38 -4.05
N PHE A 88 18.37 4.34 -3.28
CA PHE A 88 19.07 4.45 -2.02
C PHE A 88 20.11 3.36 -1.86
N LYS A 89 21.08 3.66 -1.02
CA LYS A 89 22.11 2.75 -0.56
C LYS A 89 22.30 3.00 0.93
N VAL A 90 22.33 1.93 1.71
CA VAL A 90 22.64 1.98 3.14
C VAL A 90 23.66 0.90 3.46
N GLU A 91 24.78 1.32 4.04
CA GLU A 91 25.79 0.42 4.58
C GLU A 91 25.53 0.24 6.08
N PHE A 92 25.57 -1.00 6.56
CA PHE A 92 25.30 -1.31 7.97
C PHE A 92 26.43 -0.87 8.90
N LYS A 93 27.58 -0.52 8.33
CA LYS A 93 28.73 0.03 9.04
C LYS A 93 29.29 1.22 8.25
N LYS A 94 29.28 2.41 8.86
CA LYS A 94 29.82 3.65 8.26
C LYS A 94 31.29 3.87 8.62
N SER A 95 31.70 3.40 9.79
CA SER A 95 33.06 3.43 10.31
C SER A 95 33.23 2.34 11.36
N ASP A 96 34.42 2.17 11.94
CA ASP A 96 34.66 1.14 12.96
C ASP A 96 33.76 1.24 14.20
N ASP A 97 33.32 2.45 14.55
CA ASP A 97 32.50 2.69 15.73
C ASP A 97 31.02 3.00 15.41
N VAL A 98 30.69 3.22 14.14
CA VAL A 98 29.33 3.59 13.70
C VAL A 98 28.70 2.45 12.89
N TYR A 99 27.76 1.75 13.50
CA TYR A 99 27.07 0.58 12.96
C TYR A 99 25.56 0.62 13.23
N VAL A 100 24.78 -0.10 12.42
CA VAL A 100 23.33 -0.25 12.63
C VAL A 100 23.07 -1.03 13.91
N ASN A 101 22.32 -0.43 14.83
CA ASN A 101 21.90 -1.07 16.08
C ASN A 101 20.40 -1.36 16.12
N LYS A 102 19.62 -0.85 15.17
CA LYS A 102 18.19 -1.17 15.04
C LYS A 102 17.69 -0.94 13.63
N ILE A 103 16.84 -1.85 13.16
CA ILE A 103 15.99 -1.62 11.98
C ILE A 103 14.54 -1.46 12.43
N ARG A 104 13.88 -0.43 11.90
CA ARG A 104 12.44 -0.22 12.04
C ARG A 104 11.74 -0.43 10.70
N ILE A 105 10.68 -1.23 10.72
CA ILE A 105 9.93 -1.64 9.53
C ILE A 105 8.49 -1.15 9.68
N TRP A 106 8.02 -0.34 8.72
CA TRP A 106 6.61 -0.04 8.56
C TRP A 106 6.06 -0.87 7.41
N SER A 107 4.98 -1.60 7.68
CA SER A 107 4.36 -2.45 6.67
C SER A 107 2.85 -2.51 6.80
N THR A 108 2.19 -2.59 5.65
CA THR A 108 0.76 -2.82 5.51
C THR A 108 0.58 -4.00 4.56
N HIS A 109 0.01 -3.78 3.37
CA HIS A 109 0.02 -4.76 2.29
C HIS A 109 1.36 -4.75 1.52
N PHE A 110 2.14 -3.68 1.70
CA PHE A 110 3.46 -3.46 1.14
C PHE A 110 4.44 -3.08 2.25
N ILE A 111 5.74 -3.11 1.94
CA ILE A 111 6.74 -2.47 2.78
C ILE A 111 6.67 -0.96 2.51
N ASN A 112 6.24 -0.22 3.52
CA ASN A 112 6.01 1.22 3.43
C ASN A 112 7.31 2.00 3.58
N ALA A 113 8.07 1.70 4.63
CA ALA A 113 9.32 2.36 4.92
C ALA A 113 10.25 1.46 5.74
N LEU A 114 11.55 1.73 5.61
CA LEU A 114 12.61 1.15 6.41
C LEU A 114 13.40 2.28 7.04
N ALA A 115 13.72 2.18 8.33
CA ALA A 115 14.66 3.07 8.98
C ALA A 115 15.78 2.30 9.68
N PHE A 116 17.00 2.77 9.47
CA PHE A 116 18.23 2.22 10.02
C PHE A 116 18.74 3.21 11.06
N TYR A 117 18.72 2.79 12.32
CA TYR A 117 19.26 3.55 13.43
C TYR A 117 20.70 3.10 13.66
N PHE A 118 21.59 4.07 13.79
CA PHE A 118 23.01 3.83 14.00
C PHE A 118 23.40 4.09 15.46
N SER A 119 24.51 3.48 15.88
CA SER A 119 25.06 3.59 17.23
C SER A 119 25.41 5.03 17.65
N ASP A 120 25.65 5.93 16.69
CA ASP A 120 25.88 7.36 16.91
C ASP A 120 24.60 8.20 17.05
N GLY A 121 23.43 7.57 16.95
CA GLY A 121 22.12 8.21 16.99
C GLY A 121 21.63 8.75 15.64
N SER A 122 22.42 8.64 14.57
CA SER A 122 21.96 8.97 13.22
C SER A 122 20.91 7.97 12.72
N VAL A 123 20.04 8.43 11.83
CA VAL A 123 18.96 7.60 11.26
C VAL A 123 18.88 7.83 9.76
N GLU A 124 18.85 6.75 9.00
CA GLU A 124 18.55 6.77 7.56
C GLU A 124 17.20 6.11 7.32
N MET A 125 16.27 6.83 6.68
CA MET A 125 14.90 6.35 6.43
C MET A 125 14.58 6.44 4.94
N PHE A 126 14.00 5.37 4.42
CA PHE A 126 13.59 5.24 3.03
C PHE A 126 12.12 4.84 2.96
N GLY A 127 11.37 5.47 2.07
CA GLY A 127 9.92 5.30 1.96
C GLY A 127 9.12 6.26 2.85
N THR A 128 7.80 6.09 2.88
CA THR A 128 6.90 6.90 3.71
C THR A 128 6.23 6.02 4.76
N PRO A 129 6.46 6.25 6.07
CA PRO A 129 5.80 5.50 7.13
C PRO A 129 4.28 5.49 6.96
N GLY A 130 3.69 4.30 6.97
CA GLY A 130 2.24 4.13 6.94
C GLY A 130 1.59 4.41 8.29
N LEU A 131 0.26 4.24 8.36
CA LEU A 131 -0.50 4.32 9.62
C LEU A 131 -0.36 3.08 10.50
N SER A 132 0.29 2.01 10.00
CA SER A 132 0.53 0.79 10.75
C SER A 132 1.53 1.02 11.87
N GLU A 133 1.40 0.25 12.96
CA GLU A 133 2.42 0.15 13.98
C GLU A 133 3.75 -0.30 13.37
N ALA A 134 4.85 0.32 13.82
CA ALA A 134 6.18 -0.01 13.36
C ALA A 134 6.71 -1.23 14.12
N PHE A 135 7.42 -2.11 13.42
CA PHE A 135 8.17 -3.19 14.05
C PHE A 135 9.61 -2.77 14.24
N ASP A 136 10.15 -2.97 15.45
CA ASP A 136 11.54 -2.73 15.78
C ASP A 136 12.30 -4.04 15.96
N PHE A 137 13.45 -4.13 15.31
CA PHE A 137 14.40 -5.21 15.49
C PHE A 137 15.74 -4.64 15.95
N GLU A 138 16.07 -4.88 17.21
CA GLU A 138 17.37 -4.51 17.80
C GLU A 138 18.47 -5.39 17.23
N TRP A 139 19.50 -4.76 16.69
CA TRP A 139 20.60 -5.34 15.95
C TRP A 139 21.84 -5.44 16.86
N HIS A 140 22.45 -6.62 16.93
CA HIS A 140 23.66 -6.79 17.71
C HIS A 140 24.87 -6.22 16.96
N LYS A 141 25.88 -5.79 17.73
CA LYS A 141 27.15 -5.36 17.14
C LYS A 141 27.76 -6.53 16.34
N ASP A 142 28.25 -6.23 15.13
CA ASP A 142 28.87 -7.17 14.18
C ASP A 142 27.92 -8.24 13.59
N GLU A 143 26.64 -8.23 13.97
CA GLU A 143 25.62 -9.06 13.33
C GLU A 143 25.31 -8.52 11.92
N LYS A 144 25.11 -9.44 10.96
CA LYS A 144 24.88 -9.09 9.56
C LYS A 144 23.65 -9.82 9.03
N ILE A 145 23.16 -9.40 7.87
CA ILE A 145 22.14 -10.17 7.16
C ILE A 145 22.81 -11.40 6.56
N LYS A 146 22.30 -12.57 6.94
CA LYS A 146 22.68 -13.85 6.32
C LYS A 146 21.76 -14.19 5.17
N ARG A 147 20.45 -14.03 5.36
CA ARG A 147 19.44 -14.29 4.33
C ARG A 147 18.42 -13.19 4.32
N PHE A 148 18.11 -12.71 3.12
CA PHE A 148 17.07 -11.73 2.86
C PHE A 148 16.00 -12.39 2.00
N VAL A 149 14.80 -12.53 2.55
CA VAL A 149 13.64 -13.12 1.86
C VAL A 149 12.67 -11.99 1.55
N PHE A 150 12.16 -11.93 0.33
CA PHE A 150 11.23 -10.88 -0.05
C PHE A 150 10.24 -11.33 -1.12
N ARG A 151 9.11 -10.65 -1.18
CA ARG A 151 8.08 -10.82 -2.20
C ARG A 151 7.97 -9.56 -3.03
N PHE A 152 8.14 -9.70 -4.34
CA PHE A 152 8.25 -8.57 -5.26
C PHE A 152 7.35 -8.73 -6.49
N ALA A 153 6.80 -7.62 -6.95
CA ALA A 153 6.16 -7.47 -8.26
C ALA A 153 6.39 -6.04 -8.80
N SER A 154 5.40 -5.14 -8.68
CA SER A 154 5.62 -3.71 -8.95
C SER A 154 6.37 -3.02 -7.81
N VAL A 155 6.19 -3.48 -6.58
CA VAL A 155 6.85 -2.99 -5.36
C VAL A 155 7.21 -4.17 -4.46
N VAL A 156 7.91 -3.92 -3.36
CA VAL A 156 8.16 -4.92 -2.31
C VAL A 156 6.90 -5.08 -1.45
N TYR A 157 6.28 -6.25 -1.55
CA TYR A 157 5.06 -6.59 -0.80
C TYR A 157 5.37 -6.93 0.64
N GLY A 158 6.41 -7.73 0.84
CA GLY A 158 6.80 -8.18 2.16
C GLY A 158 8.23 -8.69 2.17
N LEU A 159 8.79 -8.76 3.38
CA LEU A 159 10.15 -9.21 3.60
C LEU A 159 10.31 -9.90 4.96
N GLU A 160 11.38 -10.69 5.05
CA GLU A 160 11.92 -11.25 6.27
C GLU A 160 13.45 -11.20 6.19
N ILE A 161 14.08 -10.78 7.28
CA ILE A 161 15.53 -10.74 7.42
C ILE A 161 15.94 -11.80 8.42
N ILE A 162 16.91 -12.63 8.04
CA ILE A 162 17.56 -13.61 8.92
C ILE A 162 19.03 -13.24 9.05
N THR A 163 19.50 -13.17 10.29
CA THR A 163 20.84 -12.68 10.60
C THR A 163 21.88 -13.80 10.70
N THR A 164 23.16 -13.43 10.75
CA THR A 164 24.29 -14.35 10.97
C THR A 164 24.20 -15.08 12.31
N GLU A 165 23.50 -14.52 13.29
CA GLU A 165 23.22 -15.16 14.59
C GLU A 165 21.98 -16.07 14.57
N GLY A 166 21.30 -16.21 13.42
CA GLY A 166 20.10 -17.03 13.28
C GLY A 166 18.83 -16.39 13.84
N ARG A 167 18.85 -15.09 14.17
CA ARG A 167 17.66 -14.33 14.57
C ARG A 167 16.87 -13.93 13.32
N SER A 168 15.57 -13.78 13.46
CA SER A 168 14.68 -13.39 12.36
C SER A 168 13.78 -12.23 12.79
N THR A 169 13.50 -11.32 11.86
CA THR A 169 12.45 -10.31 12.02
C THR A 169 11.05 -10.93 12.02
N GLY A 170 10.90 -12.13 11.46
CA GLY A 170 9.62 -12.64 10.99
C GLY A 170 9.18 -11.97 9.69
N TRP A 171 8.07 -12.43 9.14
CA TRP A 171 7.51 -11.88 7.90
C TRP A 171 6.75 -10.59 8.17
N HIS A 172 7.08 -9.54 7.43
CA HIS A 172 6.38 -8.25 7.43
C HIS A 172 5.82 -7.93 6.05
N GLY A 173 4.63 -7.32 6.02
CA GLY A 173 3.94 -6.97 4.77
C GLY A 173 3.07 -8.09 4.18
N GLY A 174 2.63 -7.89 2.94
CA GLY A 174 1.69 -8.77 2.25
C GLY A 174 2.33 -10.02 1.64
N GLN A 175 1.48 -10.95 1.20
CA GLN A 175 1.86 -12.20 0.52
C GLN A 175 1.72 -12.12 -1.01
N GLY A 176 1.60 -10.92 -1.58
CA GLY A 176 1.50 -10.73 -3.03
C GLY A 176 2.85 -10.94 -3.75
N GLY A 177 2.86 -10.81 -5.07
CA GLY A 177 4.08 -10.94 -5.88
C GLY A 177 4.73 -12.33 -5.85
N ARG A 178 5.93 -12.43 -6.44
CA ARG A 178 6.75 -13.65 -6.46
C ARG A 178 7.74 -13.62 -5.31
N ALA A 179 7.94 -14.78 -4.67
CA ALA A 179 8.92 -14.94 -3.61
C ALA A 179 10.34 -15.10 -4.19
N PHE A 180 11.27 -14.37 -3.60
CA PHE A 180 12.69 -14.41 -3.86
C PHE A 180 13.42 -14.51 -2.52
N TYR A 181 14.63 -15.06 -2.56
CA TYR A 181 15.55 -14.93 -1.45
C TYR A 181 16.97 -14.80 -1.99
N THR A 182 17.80 -14.13 -1.22
CA THR A 182 19.26 -14.14 -1.38
C THR A 182 19.87 -14.56 -0.06
N GLU A 183 20.89 -15.40 -0.12
CA GLU A 183 21.60 -15.92 1.03
C GLU A 183 23.10 -15.76 0.82
N TYR A 184 23.79 -15.34 1.86
CA TYR A 184 25.23 -15.22 1.83
C TYR A 184 25.87 -16.61 1.96
N GLU A 185 26.52 -17.07 0.90
CA GLU A 185 27.03 -18.45 0.80
C GLU A 185 28.47 -18.63 1.32
N TRP A 186 29.21 -17.55 1.62
CA TRP A 186 30.67 -17.61 1.78
C TRP A 186 31.16 -17.45 3.23
N GLY A 187 31.26 -18.55 3.97
CA GLY A 187 31.87 -18.57 5.31
C GLY A 187 30.98 -17.98 6.40
N ILE A 188 31.58 -17.35 7.42
CA ILE A 188 30.86 -16.75 8.57
C ILE A 188 30.40 -15.30 8.32
N GLY A 189 30.50 -14.83 7.08
CA GLY A 189 30.13 -13.46 6.71
C GLY A 189 28.63 -13.24 6.55
N GLY A 190 28.29 -12.04 6.12
CA GLY A 190 26.93 -11.64 5.75
C GLY A 190 27.01 -10.38 4.90
N PHE A 191 25.86 -9.95 4.38
CA PHE A 191 25.76 -8.75 3.57
C PHE A 191 26.05 -7.50 4.40
N GLU A 192 26.74 -6.54 3.80
CA GLU A 192 27.24 -5.33 4.48
C GLU A 192 26.27 -4.16 4.37
N GLY A 193 25.18 -4.32 3.64
CA GLY A 193 24.17 -3.30 3.48
C GLY A 193 23.05 -3.69 2.54
N LEU A 194 22.26 -2.69 2.19
CA LEU A 194 21.17 -2.80 1.23
C LEU A 194 21.26 -1.67 0.22
N PHE A 195 20.83 -1.96 -1.00
CA PHE A 195 20.50 -0.94 -1.98
C PHE A 195 19.13 -1.23 -2.56
N GLY A 196 18.52 -0.21 -3.14
CA GLY A 196 17.17 -0.35 -3.66
C GLY A 196 16.65 0.98 -4.14
N SER A 197 15.32 1.06 -4.23
CA SER A 197 14.65 2.29 -4.59
C SER A 197 13.33 2.43 -3.83
N PHE A 198 12.90 3.66 -3.60
CA PHE A 198 11.69 3.96 -2.83
C PHE A 198 10.93 5.16 -3.38
N SER A 199 9.62 5.19 -3.12
CA SER A 199 8.75 6.35 -3.31
C SER A 199 7.87 6.48 -2.06
N LYS A 200 6.55 6.32 -2.21
CA LYS A 200 5.62 6.09 -1.10
C LYS A 200 5.87 4.74 -0.41
N TYR A 201 6.36 3.76 -1.16
CA TYR A 201 6.68 2.40 -0.70
C TYR A 201 8.10 2.04 -1.09
N ILE A 202 8.61 0.92 -0.58
CA ILE A 202 9.85 0.36 -1.10
C ILE A 202 9.58 -0.30 -2.44
N CYS A 203 10.17 0.25 -3.50
CA CYS A 203 9.98 -0.21 -4.87
C CYS A 203 10.83 -1.44 -5.14
N SER A 204 12.13 -1.39 -4.82
CA SER A 204 13.07 -2.51 -5.00
C SER A 204 14.02 -2.62 -3.80
N LEU A 205 14.52 -3.82 -3.56
CA LEU A 205 15.52 -4.13 -2.53
C LEU A 205 16.47 -5.20 -3.03
N GLU A 206 17.74 -5.00 -2.74
CA GLU A 206 18.80 -5.95 -2.96
C GLU A 206 19.90 -5.75 -1.92
N VAL A 207 20.72 -6.76 -1.73
CA VAL A 207 21.79 -6.80 -0.72
C VAL A 207 23.12 -6.34 -1.31
N LEU A 208 23.94 -5.70 -0.48
CA LEU A 208 25.32 -5.29 -0.81
C LEU A 208 26.35 -6.32 -0.33
#